data_AF-A0A1Y2RCY6-F1
#
_entry.id   AF-A0A1Y2RCY6-F1
#
_cell.length_a   1.000
_cell.length_b   1.000
_cell.length_c   1.000
_cell.angle_alpha   90.00
_cell.angle_beta   90.00
_cell.angle_gamma   90.00
#
_symmetry.space_group_name_H-M   'P 1'
#
loop_
_entity.id
_entity.type
_entity.pdbx_description
1 polymer ?
#
loop_
_entity_poly.entity_id
_entity_poly.type
_entity_poly.pdbx_seq_one_letter_code
_entity_poly.pdbx_strand_id
1 'polypeptide(L)'
;MSDQHKIEILRILSEDAVDGKAVRYSFNTLSKNIGITKDEIDGCLAELLKARFVAQYAKKGVDSFTVEIKPAGLDAVLDGSFG
;
A
#
# COMPACT_ATOMS: atom_id res chain seq x y z
N MET A 1 9.72 11.63 2.03
CA MET A 1 9.42 10.32 1.40
C MET A 1 9.09 10.56 -0.05
N SER A 2 9.47 9.68 -0.98
CA SER A 2 9.13 9.86 -2.40
C SER A 2 7.69 9.45 -2.66
N ASP A 3 6.89 10.34 -3.26
CA ASP A 3 5.50 10.04 -3.65
C ASP A 3 5.44 8.90 -4.67
N GLN A 4 6.51 8.72 -5.45
CA GLN A 4 6.64 7.62 -6.41
C GLN A 4 6.54 6.24 -5.76
N HIS A 5 7.16 6.04 -4.59
CA HIS A 5 7.08 4.75 -3.88
C HIS A 5 5.66 4.46 -3.37
N LYS A 6 4.89 5.50 -3.01
CA LYS A 6 3.51 5.34 -2.57
C LYS A 6 2.60 4.94 -3.73
N ILE A 7 2.80 5.53 -4.91
CA ILE A 7 2.07 5.18 -6.14
C ILE A 7 2.39 3.73 -6.51
N GLU A 8 3.67 3.34 -6.47
CA GLU A 8 4.10 1.97 -6.76
C GLU A 8 3.43 0.97 -5.80
N ILE A 9 3.42 1.26 -4.49
CA ILE A 9 2.73 0.44 -3.49
C ILE A 9 1.24 0.35 -3.82
N LEU A 10 0.55 1.49 -3.98
CA LEU A 10 -0.88 1.49 -4.29
C LEU A 10 -1.20 0.74 -5.58
N ARG A 11 -0.36 0.83 -6.60
CA ARG A 11 -0.52 0.12 -7.87
C ARG A 11 -0.40 -1.38 -7.69
N ILE A 12 0.62 -1.86 -6.98
CA ILE A 12 0.75 -3.29 -6.67
C ILE A 12 -0.46 -3.77 -5.87
N LEU A 13 -0.89 -2.98 -4.88
CA LEU A 13 -2.05 -3.30 -4.07
C LEU A 13 -3.34 -3.33 -4.91
N SER A 14 -3.49 -2.45 -5.91
CA SER A 14 -4.71 -2.36 -6.73
C SER A 14 -4.80 -3.46 -7.78
N GLU A 15 -3.68 -4.07 -8.16
CA GLU A 15 -3.65 -5.23 -9.06
C GLU A 15 -4.29 -6.48 -8.40
N ASP A 16 -4.11 -6.70 -7.10
CA ASP A 16 -4.74 -7.83 -6.39
C ASP A 16 -6.05 -7.44 -5.66
N ALA A 17 -6.23 -6.19 -5.26
CA ALA A 17 -7.41 -5.74 -4.52
C ALA A 17 -8.58 -5.45 -5.47
N VAL A 18 -9.39 -6.48 -5.72
CA VAL A 18 -10.74 -6.29 -6.28
C VAL A 18 -11.58 -5.53 -5.24
N ASP A 19 -12.12 -4.39 -5.64
CA ASP A 19 -12.96 -3.44 -4.88
C ASP A 19 -13.44 -3.92 -3.49
N GLY A 20 -12.89 -3.32 -2.43
CA GLY A 20 -13.27 -3.60 -1.04
C GLY A 20 -12.81 -4.95 -0.46
N LYS A 21 -11.96 -5.72 -1.17
CA LYS A 21 -11.36 -6.93 -0.60
C LYS A 21 -10.02 -6.63 0.07
N ALA A 22 -9.94 -7.05 1.32
CA ALA A 22 -8.69 -7.09 2.08
C ALA A 22 -7.77 -8.18 1.52
N VAL A 23 -6.58 -7.80 1.06
CA VAL A 23 -5.55 -8.69 0.52
C VAL A 23 -4.40 -8.78 1.50
N ARG A 24 -3.83 -9.99 1.66
CA ARG A 24 -2.68 -10.21 2.53
C ARG A 24 -1.38 -10.13 1.73
N TYR A 25 -0.50 -9.23 2.12
CA TYR A 25 0.84 -9.07 1.56
C TYR A 25 1.92 -9.39 2.58
N SER A 26 3.12 -9.75 2.09
CA SER A 26 4.34 -9.83 2.88
C SER A 26 5.21 -8.60 2.62
N PHE A 27 5.73 -8.00 3.69
CA PHE A 27 6.67 -6.89 3.60
C PHE A 27 7.91 -7.26 2.78
N ASN A 28 8.43 -8.48 2.96
CA ASN A 28 9.55 -8.98 2.15
C ASN A 28 9.24 -9.06 0.65
N THR A 29 8.00 -9.40 0.29
CA THR A 29 7.60 -9.49 -1.13
C THR A 29 7.53 -8.10 -1.75
N LEU A 30 6.87 -7.15 -1.07
CA LEU A 30 6.81 -5.75 -1.50
C LEU A 30 8.20 -5.10 -1.56
N SER A 31 9.03 -5.36 -0.55
CA SER A 31 10.42 -4.87 -0.49
C SER A 31 11.23 -5.32 -1.69
N LYS A 32 11.07 -6.59 -2.11
CA LYS A 32 11.74 -7.11 -3.31
C LYS A 32 11.17 -6.56 -4.62
N ASN A 33 9.86 -6.37 -4.70
CA ASN A 33 9.22 -5.85 -5.92
C ASN A 33 9.57 -4.37 -6.16
N ILE A 34 9.52 -3.55 -5.11
CA ILE A 34 9.74 -2.10 -5.22
C ILE A 34 11.23 -1.75 -5.04
N GLY A 35 12.01 -2.63 -4.41
CA GLY A 35 13.44 -2.40 -4.15
C GLY A 35 13.71 -1.45 -2.98
N ILE A 36 12.77 -1.32 -2.04
CA ILE A 36 12.88 -0.45 -0.85
C ILE A 36 12.84 -1.26 0.44
N THR A 37 13.30 -0.65 1.54
CA THR A 37 13.33 -1.32 2.84
C THR A 37 11.95 -1.45 3.47
N LYS A 38 11.81 -2.35 4.45
CA LYS A 38 10.57 -2.52 5.21
C LYS A 38 10.14 -1.25 5.93
N ASP A 39 11.10 -0.48 6.48
CA ASP A 39 10.82 0.78 7.17
C ASP A 39 10.28 1.84 6.21
N GLU A 40 10.77 1.87 4.97
CA GLU A 40 10.22 2.74 3.91
C GLU A 40 8.82 2.30 3.50
N ILE A 41 8.55 0.99 3.41
CA ILE A 41 7.19 0.51 3.14
C ILE A 41 6.24 0.89 4.26
N ASP A 42 6.64 0.70 5.53
CA ASP A 42 5.82 1.03 6.68
C ASP A 42 5.52 2.54 6.75
N GLY A 43 6.50 3.40 6.46
CA GLY A 43 6.26 4.84 6.38
C GLY A 43 5.32 5.23 5.23
N CYS A 44 5.47 4.61 4.05
CA CYS A 44 4.56 4.84 2.93
C CYS A 44 3.13 4.40 3.27
N LEU A 45 2.96 3.20 3.83
CA LEU A 45 1.66 2.68 4.25
C LEU A 45 1.03 3.53 5.35
N ALA A 46 1.83 4.06 6.29
CA ALA A 46 1.34 4.96 7.33
C ALA A 46 0.80 6.27 6.74
N GLU A 47 1.45 6.83 5.72
CA GLU A 47 0.95 8.03 5.03
C GLU A 47 -0.31 7.74 4.20
N LEU A 48 -0.34 6.62 3.47
CA LEU A 48 -1.52 6.16 2.72
C LEU A 48 -2.73 5.88 3.65
N LEU A 49 -2.47 5.35 4.85
CA LEU A 49 -3.48 5.14 5.89
C LEU A 49 -4.02 6.49 6.41
N LYS A 50 -3.13 7.46 6.68
CA LYS A 50 -3.52 8.82 7.11
C LYS A 50 -4.37 9.53 6.06
N ALA A 51 -4.00 9.40 4.80
CA ALA A 51 -4.74 9.95 3.66
C ALA A 51 -6.05 9.19 3.36
N ARG A 52 -6.34 8.10 4.09
CA ARG A 52 -7.52 7.24 3.90
C ARG A 52 -7.59 6.61 2.49
N PHE A 53 -6.45 6.42 1.84
CA PHE A 53 -6.37 5.67 0.57
C PHE A 53 -6.43 4.16 0.80
N VAL A 54 -5.90 3.69 1.94
CA VAL A 54 -5.93 2.29 2.33
C VAL A 54 -6.41 2.10 3.77
N ALA A 55 -6.91 0.91 4.08
CA ALA A 55 -7.00 0.40 5.43
C ALA A 55 -5.96 -0.72 5.59
N GLN A 56 -5.01 -0.55 6.52
CA GLN A 56 -3.96 -1.53 6.80
C GLN A 56 -4.20 -2.18 8.16
N TYR A 57 -4.03 -3.50 8.22
CA TYR A 57 -4.04 -4.32 9.40
C TYR A 57 -2.73 -5.11 9.46
N ALA A 58 -1.73 -4.57 10.17
CA ALA A 58 -0.47 -5.26 10.42
C ALA A 58 -0.44 -5.81 11.84
N LYS A 59 -0.07 -7.09 12.00
CA LYS A 59 0.18 -7.67 13.33
C LYS A 59 1.66 -7.49 13.68
N LYS A 60 1.93 -6.84 14.80
CA LYS A 60 3.30 -6.60 15.29
C LYS A 60 4.07 -7.93 15.40
N GLY A 61 5.28 -7.97 14.83
CA GLY A 61 6.15 -9.15 14.83
C GLY A 61 5.88 -10.17 13.72
N VAL A 62 4.93 -9.90 12.80
CA VAL A 62 4.67 -10.76 11.63
C VAL A 62 5.19 -10.07 10.38
N ASP A 63 5.74 -10.84 9.44
CA ASP A 63 6.22 -10.32 8.16
C ASP A 63 5.11 -10.06 7.12
N SER A 64 3.85 -10.23 7.53
CA SER A 64 2.70 -10.03 6.67
C SER A 64 1.74 -9.02 7.26
N PHE A 65 1.09 -8.28 6.38
CA PHE A 65 0.03 -7.36 6.72
C PHE A 65 -1.14 -7.59 5.77
N THR A 66 -2.33 -7.28 6.24
CA THR A 66 -3.53 -7.24 5.41
C THR A 66 -3.78 -5.79 5.05
N VAL A 67 -4.13 -5.52 3.80
CA VAL A 67 -4.46 -4.17 3.34
C VAL A 67 -5.68 -4.22 2.42
N GLU A 68 -6.52 -3.23 2.54
CA GLU A 68 -7.70 -3.01 1.72
C GLU A 68 -7.54 -1.64 1.07
N ILE A 69 -7.67 -1.58 -0.26
CA ILE A 69 -7.75 -0.31 -0.98
C ILE A 69 -9.15 0.25 -0.85
N LYS A 70 -9.21 1.54 -0.52
CA LYS A 70 -10.46 2.30 -0.53
C LYS A 70 -10.67 2.92 -1.91
N PRO A 71 -11.90 3.28 -2.29
CA PRO A 71 -12.20 3.92 -3.58
C PRO A 71 -11.29 5.12 -3.88
N ALA A 72 -11.03 5.98 -2.89
CA ALA A 72 -10.12 7.12 -3.03
C ALA A 72 -8.67 6.73 -3.38
N GLY A 73 -8.19 5.58 -2.88
CA GLY A 73 -6.86 5.07 -3.21
C GLY A 73 -6.81 4.45 -4.61
N LEU A 74 -7.91 3.83 -5.05
CA LEU A 74 -8.06 3.32 -6.41
C LEU A 74 -8.08 4.49 -7.42
N ASP A 75 -8.84 5.54 -7.11
CA ASP A 75 -8.90 6.76 -7.92
C ASP A 75 -7.52 7.41 -8.05
N ALA A 76 -6.75 7.50 -6.96
CA ALA A 76 -5.38 8.04 -7.00
C ALA A 76 -4.42 7.25 -7.91
N VAL A 77 -4.60 5.92 -8.02
CA VAL A 77 -3.83 5.09 -8.95
C VAL A 77 -4.26 5.30 -10.39
N LEU A 78 -5.58 5.41 -10.64
CA LEU A 78 -6.14 5.61 -11.97
C LEU A 78 -5.81 6.99 -12.53
N ASP A 79 -5.86 8.02 -11.69
CA ASP A 79 -5.59 9.42 -12.06
C ASP A 79 -4.07 9.72 -12.09
N GLY A 80 -3.25 8.83 -11.52
CA GLY A 80 -1.79 8.98 -11.44
C GLY A 80 -1.36 10.18 -10.57
N SER A 81 -2.25 10.69 -9.73
CA SER A 81 -2.08 11.92 -8.97
C SER A 81 -2.67 11.78 -7.57
N PHE A 82 -1.92 12.21 -6.55
CA PHE A 82 -2.45 12.41 -5.20
C PHE A 82 -3.06 13.81 -5.14
N GLY A 83 -4.34 13.93 -5.51
CA GLY A 83 -5.11 15.17 -5.40
C GLY A 83 -5.36 15.61 -3.96
#